data_AF-A0A7Y2MRV9-F1
#
_entry.id   AF-A0A7Y2MRV9-F1
#
_cell.length_a   1.000
_cell.length_b   1.000
_cell.length_c   1.000
_cell.angle_alpha   90.00
_cell.angle_beta   90.00
_cell.angle_gamma   90.00
#
_symmetry.space_group_name_H-M   'P 1'
#
loop_
_entity.id
_entity.type
_entity.pdbx_description
1 polymer ?
#
loop_
_entity_poly.entity_id
_entity_poly.type
_entity_poly.pdbx_seq_one_letter_code
_entity_poly.pdbx_strand_id
1 'polypeptide(L)'
;MHHRKTTVIIISWLSMIATDFLIHGGILASLYMKESPFLLSAELAFIRIPLGYLSFLLLAWLLYYFFKKEWPINKRDGFTQGLTIGAIVWGSMLMGLYSISTIDPLLALGWMAGQSVEMGIGGYFMVFAHHSEKVSKPLKVLGLFFLLMIVITIILQVAGIAPAVKIN
;
A
#
# COMPACT_ATOMS: atom_id res chain seq x y z
N MET A 1 -19.11 -6.12 -19.50
CA MET A 1 -18.41 -4.92 -19.00
C MET A 1 -18.05 -4.98 -17.50
N HIS A 2 -18.88 -5.58 -16.61
CA HIS A 2 -18.60 -5.62 -15.17
C HIS A 2 -17.34 -6.41 -14.74
N HIS A 3 -16.98 -7.49 -15.45
CA HIS A 3 -15.79 -8.29 -15.11
C HIS A 3 -14.47 -7.50 -15.22
N ARG A 4 -14.40 -6.46 -16.07
CA ARG A 4 -13.20 -5.62 -16.23
C ARG A 4 -13.00 -4.71 -15.03
N LYS A 5 -14.09 -4.17 -14.46
CA LYS A 5 -14.03 -3.31 -13.26
C LYS A 5 -13.44 -4.06 -12.05
N THR A 6 -14.04 -5.20 -11.70
CA THR A 6 -13.63 -5.97 -10.52
C THR A 6 -12.17 -6.40 -10.65
N THR A 7 -11.75 -6.87 -11.83
CA THR A 7 -10.37 -7.28 -12.05
C THR A 7 -9.38 -6.13 -11.91
N VAL A 8 -9.71 -4.95 -12.44
CA VAL A 8 -8.88 -3.74 -12.33
C VAL A 8 -8.72 -3.31 -10.86
N ILE A 9 -9.81 -3.34 -10.08
CA ILE A 9 -9.77 -3.03 -8.65
C ILE A 9 -8.93 -4.06 -7.88
N ILE A 10 -9.11 -5.35 -8.15
CA ILE A 10 -8.34 -6.43 -7.51
C ILE A 10 -6.85 -6.30 -7.83
N ILE A 11 -6.48 -6.01 -9.09
CA ILE A 11 -5.08 -5.83 -9.47
C ILE A 11 -4.44 -4.64 -8.73
N SER A 12 -5.16 -3.52 -8.64
CA SER A 12 -4.72 -2.37 -7.85
C SER A 12 -4.54 -2.74 -6.37
N TRP A 13 -5.56 -3.38 -5.78
CA TRP A 13 -5.55 -3.80 -4.38
C TRP A 13 -4.37 -4.71 -4.05
N LEU A 14 -4.15 -5.75 -4.84
CA LEU A 14 -3.04 -6.68 -4.64
C LEU A 14 -1.67 -6.02 -4.84
N SER A 15 -1.57 -5.01 -5.73
CA SER A 15 -0.33 -4.25 -5.90
C SER A 15 -0.01 -3.36 -4.69
N MET A 16 -1.04 -2.82 -4.02
CA MET A 16 -0.88 -2.08 -2.76
C MET A 16 -0.39 -3.01 -1.65
N ILE A 17 -1.01 -4.19 -1.50
CA ILE A 17 -0.56 -5.21 -0.54
C ILE A 17 0.90 -5.62 -0.79
N ALA A 18 1.27 -5.89 -2.04
CA ALA A 18 2.65 -6.22 -2.39
C ALA A 18 3.63 -5.12 -1.96
N THR A 19 3.24 -3.86 -2.16
CA THR A 19 4.06 -2.69 -1.82
C THR A 19 4.17 -2.53 -0.30
N ASP A 20 3.08 -2.75 0.44
CA ASP A 20 3.02 -2.71 1.90
C ASP A 20 3.96 -3.74 2.55
N PHE A 21 4.04 -4.96 2.00
CA PHE A 21 5.02 -5.96 2.46
C PHE A 21 6.46 -5.45 2.40
N LEU A 22 6.83 -4.68 1.37
CA LEU A 22 8.16 -4.09 1.27
C LEU A 22 8.32 -2.88 2.17
N ILE A 23 7.36 -1.96 2.13
CA ILE A 23 7.46 -0.70 2.85
C ILE A 23 7.36 -0.93 4.35
N HIS A 24 6.29 -1.56 4.83
CA HIS A 24 6.01 -1.71 6.26
C HIS A 24 6.69 -2.94 6.87
N GLY A 25 6.73 -4.05 6.13
CA GLY A 25 7.43 -5.28 6.55
C GLY A 25 8.96 -5.24 6.38
N GLY A 26 9.48 -4.30 5.59
CA GLY A 26 10.90 -4.15 5.29
C GLY A 26 11.45 -2.77 5.68
N ILE A 27 11.26 -1.78 4.82
CA ILE A 27 11.93 -0.47 4.89
C ILE A 27 11.64 0.26 6.21
N LEU A 28 10.39 0.23 6.67
CA LEU A 28 9.91 0.93 7.85
C LEU A 28 9.74 0.01 9.07
N ALA A 29 10.13 -1.27 8.96
CA ALA A 29 9.89 -2.27 10.00
C ALA A 29 10.44 -1.85 11.38
N SER A 30 11.59 -1.17 11.40
CA SER A 30 12.22 -0.67 12.64
C SER A 30 11.38 0.38 13.38
N LEU A 31 10.53 1.13 12.68
CA LEU A 31 9.66 2.14 13.31
C LEU A 31 8.55 1.48 14.15
N TYR A 32 8.17 0.24 13.82
CA TYR A 32 7.13 -0.51 14.52
C TYR A 32 7.63 -1.27 15.75
N MET A 33 8.95 -1.38 15.94
CA MET A 33 9.56 -2.12 17.05
C MET A 33 9.75 -1.26 18.31
N LYS A 34 9.59 0.05 18.21
CA LYS A 34 9.67 0.94 19.36
C LYS A 34 8.41 0.75 20.23
N GLU A 35 8.61 0.53 21.52
CA GLU A 35 7.50 0.53 22.47
C GLU A 35 6.74 1.86 22.38
N SER A 36 5.42 1.77 22.22
CA SER A 36 4.59 2.93 22.03
C SER A 36 3.20 2.68 22.60
N PRO A 37 2.64 3.60 23.42
CA PRO A 37 1.26 3.51 23.87
C PRO A 37 0.27 3.74 22.72
N PHE A 38 0.75 4.22 21.56
CA PHE A 38 -0.06 4.45 20.36
C PHE A 38 -0.24 3.18 19.51
N LEU A 39 0.81 2.35 19.42
CA LEU A 39 0.78 1.12 18.62
C LEU A 39 0.26 -0.07 19.42
N LEU A 40 -0.40 -1.00 18.73
CA LEU A 40 -0.73 -2.31 19.29
C LEU A 40 0.55 -3.13 19.46
N SER A 41 0.49 -4.17 20.32
CA SER A 41 1.53 -5.19 20.35
C SER A 41 1.67 -5.86 18.97
N ALA A 42 2.88 -6.34 18.65
CA ALA A 42 3.16 -6.93 17.34
C ALA A 42 2.24 -8.13 17.02
N GLU A 43 1.92 -8.96 18.02
CA GLU A 43 1.01 -10.09 17.89
C GLU A 43 -0.42 -9.63 17.52
N LEU A 44 -0.96 -8.65 18.26
CA LEU A 44 -2.31 -8.16 18.02
C LEU A 44 -2.39 -7.38 16.69
N ALA A 45 -1.33 -6.65 16.35
CA ALA A 45 -1.20 -6.00 15.05
C ALA A 45 -1.23 -7.03 13.93
N PHE A 46 -0.44 -8.11 14.03
CA PHE A 46 -0.39 -9.19 13.05
C PHE A 46 -1.77 -9.83 12.80
N ILE A 47 -2.51 -10.13 13.88
CA ILE A 47 -3.88 -10.67 13.80
C ILE A 47 -4.82 -9.72 13.05
N ARG A 48 -4.61 -8.40 13.16
CA ARG A 48 -5.46 -7.36 12.57
C ARG A 48 -5.00 -6.89 11.19
N ILE A 49 -3.85 -7.36 10.67
CA ILE A 49 -3.39 -7.06 9.30
C ILE A 49 -4.48 -7.30 8.24
N PRO A 50 -5.28 -8.39 8.28
CA PRO A 50 -6.35 -8.60 7.30
C PRO A 50 -7.35 -7.45 7.22
N LEU A 51 -7.66 -6.79 8.35
CA LEU A 51 -8.51 -5.61 8.36
C LEU A 51 -7.85 -4.42 7.65
N GLY A 52 -6.54 -4.24 7.86
CA GLY A 52 -5.73 -3.27 7.11
C GLY A 52 -5.80 -3.52 5.61
N TYR A 53 -5.65 -4.78 5.18
CA TYR A 53 -5.76 -5.13 3.75
C TYR A 53 -7.16 -4.94 3.18
N LEU A 54 -8.23 -5.14 3.96
CA LEU A 54 -9.58 -4.77 3.53
C LEU A 54 -9.73 -3.25 3.33
N SER A 55 -9.04 -2.42 4.13
CA SER A 55 -9.03 -0.98 3.92
C SER A 55 -8.41 -0.60 2.56
N PHE A 56 -7.36 -1.30 2.13
CA PHE A 56 -6.77 -1.09 0.80
C PHE A 56 -7.73 -1.45 -0.34
N LEU A 57 -8.62 -2.42 -0.14
CA LEU A 57 -9.65 -2.72 -1.14
C LEU A 57 -10.63 -1.55 -1.29
N LEU A 58 -11.00 -0.89 -0.19
CA LEU A 58 -11.82 0.32 -0.22
C LEU A 58 -11.08 1.48 -0.91
N LEU A 59 -9.78 1.65 -0.64
CA LEU A 59 -8.95 2.67 -1.31
C LEU A 59 -8.77 2.38 -2.81
N ALA A 60 -8.58 1.12 -3.21
CA ALA A 60 -8.55 0.74 -4.61
C ALA A 60 -9.90 1.03 -5.29
N TRP A 61 -11.02 0.76 -4.61
CA TRP A 61 -12.34 1.14 -5.10
C TRP A 61 -12.50 2.66 -5.23
N LEU A 62 -11.98 3.43 -4.27
CA LEU A 62 -11.96 4.89 -4.30
C LEU A 62 -11.16 5.42 -5.49
N LEU A 63 -9.94 4.90 -5.71
CA LEU A 63 -9.11 5.25 -6.87
C LEU A 63 -9.84 4.96 -8.19
N TYR A 64 -10.49 3.79 -8.30
CA TYR A 64 -11.31 3.48 -9.47
C TYR A 64 -12.43 4.51 -9.66
N TYR A 65 -13.09 4.91 -8.56
CA TYR A 65 -14.16 5.90 -8.62
C TYR A 65 -13.65 7.27 -9.10
N PHE A 66 -12.45 7.69 -8.72
CA PHE A 66 -11.84 8.93 -9.21
C PHE A 66 -11.47 8.82 -10.69
N PHE A 67 -10.84 7.72 -11.11
CA PHE A 67 -10.38 7.56 -12.50
C PHE A 67 -11.51 7.28 -13.49
N LYS A 68 -12.63 6.69 -13.07
CA LYS A 68 -13.67 6.24 -14.03
C LYS A 68 -14.28 7.36 -14.86
N LYS A 69 -14.22 8.62 -14.40
CA LYS A 69 -14.74 9.78 -15.14
C LYS A 69 -13.79 10.15 -16.28
N GLU A 70 -12.49 10.20 -15.98
CA GLU A 70 -11.44 10.53 -16.92
C GLU A 70 -10.23 9.63 -16.61
N TRP A 71 -10.08 8.56 -17.37
CA TRP A 71 -8.99 7.62 -17.17
C TRP A 71 -7.66 8.31 -17.50
N PRO A 72 -6.64 8.22 -16.61
CA PRO A 72 -5.32 8.77 -16.91
C PRO A 72 -4.76 8.17 -18.20
N ILE A 73 -4.15 9.01 -19.04
CA ILE A 73 -3.70 8.63 -20.39
C ILE A 73 -2.65 7.53 -20.32
N ASN A 74 -1.73 7.63 -19.35
CA ASN A 74 -0.69 6.64 -19.17
C ASN A 74 -0.55 6.21 -17.70
N LYS A 75 0.12 5.07 -17.52
CA LYS A 75 0.34 4.45 -16.19
C LYS A 75 1.13 5.33 -15.22
N ARG A 76 2.00 6.23 -15.70
CA ARG A 76 2.73 7.18 -14.84
C ARG A 76 1.78 8.26 -14.32
N ASP A 77 0.85 8.72 -15.13
CA ASP A 77 -0.21 9.62 -14.68
C ASP A 77 -1.06 8.95 -13.59
N GLY A 78 -1.36 7.64 -13.76
CA GLY A 78 -2.01 6.83 -12.73
C GLY A 78 -1.21 6.78 -11.41
N PHE A 79 0.11 6.63 -11.49
CA PHE A 79 1.00 6.70 -10.32
C PHE A 79 0.92 8.07 -9.64
N THR A 80 1.11 9.15 -10.40
CA THR A 80 1.12 10.52 -9.86
C THR A 80 -0.21 10.86 -9.21
N GLN A 81 -1.34 10.57 -9.88
CA GLN A 81 -2.66 10.84 -9.30
C GLN A 81 -2.92 10.00 -8.05
N GLY A 82 -2.56 8.71 -8.07
CA GLY A 82 -2.67 7.85 -6.90
C GLY A 82 -1.84 8.35 -5.73
N LEU A 83 -0.60 8.78 -5.99
CA LEU A 83 0.31 9.36 -5.00
C LEU A 83 -0.25 10.66 -4.43
N THR A 84 -0.79 11.55 -5.27
CA THR A 84 -1.41 12.81 -4.84
C THR A 84 -2.63 12.54 -3.96
N ILE A 85 -3.53 11.64 -4.37
CA ILE A 85 -4.69 11.27 -3.56
C ILE A 85 -4.25 10.68 -2.22
N GLY A 86 -3.25 9.79 -2.24
CA GLY A 86 -2.68 9.21 -1.01
C GLY A 86 -2.11 10.27 -0.08
N ALA A 87 -1.29 11.19 -0.60
CA ALA A 87 -0.71 12.25 0.21
C ALA A 87 -1.79 13.14 0.86
N ILE A 88 -2.88 13.42 0.15
CA ILE A 88 -4.02 14.18 0.70
C ILE A 88 -4.76 13.38 1.78
N VAL A 89 -5.13 12.13 1.48
CA VAL A 89 -5.89 11.27 2.41
C VAL A 89 -5.09 11.03 3.69
N TRP A 90 -3.85 10.55 3.56
CA TRP A 90 -3.02 10.20 4.70
C TRP A 90 -2.49 11.42 5.43
N GLY A 91 -2.17 12.50 4.72
CA GLY A 91 -1.80 13.77 5.33
C GLY A 91 -2.92 14.36 6.17
N SER A 92 -4.15 14.40 5.64
CA SER A 92 -5.31 14.92 6.39
C SER A 92 -5.61 14.07 7.63
N MET A 93 -5.56 12.75 7.49
CA MET A 93 -5.81 11.83 8.60
C MET A 93 -4.71 11.93 9.67
N LEU A 94 -3.44 12.04 9.28
CA LEU A 94 -2.33 12.21 10.21
C LEU A 94 -2.36 13.56 10.92
N MET A 95 -2.73 14.64 10.25
CA MET A 95 -2.94 15.92 10.91
C MET A 95 -4.01 15.83 12.00
N GLY A 96 -5.13 15.17 11.68
CA GLY A 96 -6.18 14.89 12.66
C GLY A 96 -5.66 14.04 13.83
N LEU A 97 -5.00 12.92 13.53
CA LEU A 97 -4.47 12.01 14.52
C LEU A 97 -3.40 12.64 15.43
N TYR A 98 -2.47 13.40 14.84
CA TYR A 98 -1.40 14.08 15.56
C TYR A 98 -1.94 15.13 16.53
N SER A 99 -3.10 15.73 16.24
CA SER A 99 -3.73 16.71 17.13
C SER A 99 -4.31 16.13 18.43
N ILE A 100 -4.53 14.81 18.50
CA ILE A 100 -5.24 14.17 19.62
C ILE A 100 -4.57 12.90 20.15
N SER A 101 -3.43 12.48 19.59
CA SER A 101 -2.75 11.24 19.97
C SER A 101 -1.27 11.44 20.26
N THR A 102 -0.63 10.39 20.76
CA THR A 102 0.79 10.35 21.13
C THR A 102 1.66 9.70 20.06
N ILE A 103 1.25 9.76 18.79
CA ILE A 103 1.99 9.15 17.68
C ILE A 103 3.38 9.80 17.52
N ASP A 104 4.42 8.96 17.39
CA ASP A 104 5.78 9.41 17.11
C ASP A 104 5.84 10.12 15.73
N PRO A 105 6.46 11.31 15.61
CA PRO A 105 6.48 12.05 14.35
C PRO A 105 7.16 11.30 13.19
N LEU A 106 8.20 10.52 13.48
CA LEU A 106 8.91 9.77 12.44
C LEU A 106 8.07 8.59 11.95
N LEU A 107 7.39 7.89 12.87
CA LEU A 107 6.39 6.88 12.53
C LEU A 107 5.26 7.49 11.68
N ALA A 108 4.73 8.65 12.08
CA ALA A 108 3.67 9.33 11.34
C ALA A 108 4.09 9.68 9.91
N LEU A 109 5.25 10.33 9.73
CA LEU A 109 5.75 10.71 8.41
C LEU A 109 6.12 9.50 7.55
N GLY A 110 6.75 8.48 8.14
CA GLY A 110 7.06 7.23 7.45
C GLY A 110 5.80 6.53 6.98
N TRP A 111 4.78 6.45 7.83
CA TRP A 111 3.50 5.85 7.48
C TRP A 111 2.76 6.65 6.41
N MET A 112 2.75 7.98 6.49
CA MET A 112 2.21 8.85 5.44
C MET A 112 2.85 8.55 4.08
N ALA A 113 4.18 8.54 4.04
CA ALA A 113 4.94 8.37 2.83
C ALA A 113 4.72 6.97 2.25
N GLY A 114 4.76 5.94 3.09
CA GLY A 114 4.52 4.55 2.71
C GLY A 114 3.15 4.36 2.08
N GLN A 115 2.11 4.79 2.80
CA GLN A 115 0.72 4.67 2.37
C GLN A 115 0.43 5.50 1.10
N SER A 116 1.10 6.64 0.93
CA SER A 116 0.98 7.43 -0.31
C SER A 116 1.61 6.72 -1.50
N VAL A 117 2.80 6.12 -1.32
CA VAL A 117 3.47 5.34 -2.37
C VAL A 117 2.63 4.12 -2.75
N GLU A 118 2.04 3.43 -1.78
CA GLU A 118 1.10 2.31 -2.03
C GLU A 118 -0.06 2.76 -2.91
N MET A 119 -0.69 3.91 -2.62
CA MET A 119 -1.74 4.45 -3.48
C MET A 119 -1.24 4.82 -4.88
N GLY A 120 -0.02 5.34 -5.00
CA GLY A 120 0.62 5.57 -6.30
C GLY A 120 0.79 4.28 -7.09
N ILE A 121 1.35 3.23 -6.49
CA ILE A 121 1.52 1.92 -7.15
C ILE A 121 0.16 1.30 -7.51
N GLY A 122 -0.83 1.41 -6.63
CA GLY A 122 -2.22 1.03 -6.90
C GLY A 122 -2.77 1.74 -8.14
N GLY A 123 -2.63 3.06 -8.21
CA GLY A 123 -3.05 3.87 -9.36
C GLY A 123 -2.34 3.48 -10.66
N TYR A 124 -1.04 3.21 -10.61
CA TYR A 124 -0.27 2.70 -11.76
C TYR A 124 -0.84 1.40 -12.29
N PHE A 125 -1.01 0.40 -11.42
CA PHE A 125 -1.49 -0.92 -11.81
C PHE A 125 -2.96 -0.91 -12.24
N MET A 126 -3.75 -0.02 -11.64
CA MET A 126 -5.13 0.23 -12.05
C MET A 126 -5.21 0.72 -13.50
N VAL A 127 -4.46 1.75 -13.85
CA VAL A 127 -4.42 2.30 -15.22
C VAL A 127 -3.81 1.31 -16.20
N PHE A 128 -2.76 0.58 -15.79
CA PHE A 128 -2.15 -0.46 -16.61
C PHE A 128 -3.14 -1.58 -16.92
N ALA A 129 -3.90 -2.05 -15.93
CA ALA A 129 -4.92 -3.07 -16.12
C ALA A 129 -6.09 -2.56 -16.97
N HIS A 130 -6.50 -1.29 -16.79
CA HIS A 130 -7.56 -0.69 -17.57
C HIS A 130 -7.22 -0.60 -19.05
N HIS A 131 -6.02 -0.13 -19.40
CA HIS A 131 -5.61 0.06 -20.80
C HIS A 131 -5.05 -1.20 -21.46
N SER A 132 -4.83 -2.28 -20.71
CA SER A 132 -4.39 -3.54 -21.30
C SER A 132 -5.53 -4.21 -22.07
N GLU A 133 -5.26 -4.64 -23.31
CA GLU A 133 -6.18 -5.46 -24.11
C GLU A 133 -6.43 -6.83 -23.46
N LYS A 134 -5.38 -7.43 -22.90
CA LYS A 134 -5.40 -8.75 -22.25
C LYS A 134 -5.05 -8.62 -20.78
N VAL A 135 -5.94 -9.07 -19.90
CA VAL A 135 -5.76 -9.00 -18.44
C VAL A 135 -4.65 -9.91 -17.91
N SER A 136 -4.24 -10.92 -18.69
CA SER A 136 -3.12 -11.79 -18.35
C SER A 136 -1.79 -11.03 -18.27
N LYS A 137 -1.62 -9.95 -19.04
CA LYS A 137 -0.40 -9.13 -19.02
C LYS A 137 -0.22 -8.42 -17.67
N PRO A 138 -1.17 -7.61 -17.17
CA PRO A 138 -1.03 -6.97 -15.86
C PRO A 138 -0.99 -7.99 -14.72
N LEU A 139 -1.69 -9.13 -14.81
CA LEU A 139 -1.59 -10.20 -13.81
C LEU A 139 -0.18 -10.81 -13.73
N LYS A 140 0.46 -11.10 -14.87
CA LYS A 140 1.85 -11.62 -14.88
C LYS A 140 2.83 -10.62 -14.29
N VAL A 141 2.71 -9.35 -14.66
CA VAL A 141 3.55 -8.28 -14.12
C VAL A 141 3.31 -8.11 -12.62
N LEU A 142 2.05 -8.16 -12.17
CA LEU A 142 1.71 -8.12 -10.75
C LEU A 142 2.30 -9.31 -10.01
N GLY A 143 2.21 -10.53 -10.54
CA GLY A 143 2.79 -11.71 -9.92
C GLY A 143 4.31 -11.61 -9.76
N LEU A 144 5.02 -11.14 -10.79
CA LEU A 144 6.46 -10.87 -10.71
C LEU A 144 6.77 -9.75 -9.71
N PHE A 145 6.01 -8.67 -9.74
CA PHE A 145 6.16 -7.56 -8.80
C PHE A 145 5.97 -8.02 -7.34
N PHE A 146 4.91 -8.80 -7.07
CA PHE A 146 4.63 -9.36 -5.75
C PHE A 146 5.79 -10.23 -5.27
N LEU A 147 6.28 -11.14 -6.12
CA LEU A 147 7.42 -12.00 -5.81
C LEU A 147 8.66 -11.16 -5.48
N LEU A 148 8.95 -10.13 -6.29
CA LEU A 148 10.08 -9.24 -6.05
C LEU A 148 9.96 -8.49 -4.71
N MET A 149 8.78 -7.97 -4.38
CA MET A 149 8.57 -7.29 -3.09
C MET A 149 8.84 -8.23 -1.91
N ILE A 150 8.29 -9.45 -1.94
CA ILE A 150 8.55 -10.47 -0.90
C ILE A 150 10.05 -10.76 -0.80
N VAL A 151 10.71 -11.06 -1.93
CA VAL A 151 12.13 -11.45 -1.95
C VAL A 151 12.99 -10.32 -1.39
N ILE A 152 12.72 -9.07 -1.76
CA ILE A 152 13.45 -7.92 -1.23
C ILE A 152 13.20 -7.78 0.28
N THR A 153 11.96 -7.90 0.75
CA THR A 153 11.65 -7.87 2.20
C THR A 153 12.43 -8.94 2.97
N ILE A 154 12.45 -10.19 2.46
CA ILE A 154 13.19 -11.28 3.09
C ILE A 154 14.70 -10.98 3.11
N ILE A 155 15.26 -10.46 2.01
CA ILE A 155 16.68 -10.07 1.96
C ILE A 155 16.99 -9.01 3.02
N LEU A 156 16.13 -7.99 3.16
CA LEU A 156 16.29 -6.95 4.19
C LEU A 156 16.26 -7.52 5.60
N GLN A 157 15.38 -8.51 5.85
CA GLN A 157 15.27 -9.17 7.16
C GLN A 157 16.47 -10.07 7.45
N VAL A 158 16.90 -10.89 6.49
CA VAL A 158 18.06 -11.79 6.63
C VAL A 158 19.35 -11.00 6.79
N ALA A 159 19.49 -9.86 6.11
CA ALA A 159 20.63 -8.97 6.26
C ALA A 159 20.65 -8.19 7.59
N GLY A 160 19.62 -8.31 8.43
CA GLY A 160 19.49 -7.59 9.69
C GLY A 160 19.19 -6.10 9.55
N ILE A 161 18.81 -5.64 8.35
CA ILE A 161 18.42 -4.25 8.08
C ILE A 161 17.00 -4.00 8.57
N ALA A 162 16.09 -4.96 8.35
CA ALA A 162 14.72 -4.93 8.83
C ALA A 162 14.53 -5.95 9.97
N PRO A 163 14.02 -5.55 11.15
CA PRO A 163 13.73 -6.50 12.21
C PRO A 163 12.59 -7.44 11.79
N ALA A 164 12.81 -8.75 11.98
CA ALA A 164 11.74 -9.74 11.86
C ALA A 164 10.92 -9.77 13.16
N VAL A 165 9.60 -9.72 13.04
CA VAL A 165 8.69 -9.87 14.19
C VAL A 165 8.83 -11.28 14.74
N LYS A 166 9.20 -11.38 16.03
CA LYS A 166 9.13 -12.63 16.78
C LYS A 166 7.75 -12.73 17.40
N ILE A 167 6.94 -13.67 16.92
CA ILE A 167 5.68 -14.04 17.57
C ILE A 167 6.07 -15.10 18.61
N ASN A 168 5.91 -14.78 19.89
CA ASN A 168 6.16 -15.71 20.99
C ASN A 168 4.89 -16.51 21.30
#